data_AF-A0A535IVL8-F1
#
_entry.id   AF-A0A535IVL8-F1
#
_cell.length_a   1.000
_cell.length_b   1.000
_cell.length_c   1.000
_cell.angle_alpha   90.00
_cell.angle_beta   90.00
_cell.angle_gamma   90.00
#
_symmetry.space_group_name_H-M   'P 1'
#
loop_
_entity.id
_entity.type
_entity.pdbx_description
1 polymer ?
#
loop_
_entity_poly.entity_id
_entity_poly.type
_entity_poly.pdbx_seq_one_letter_code
_entity_poly.pdbx_strand_id
1 'polypeptide(L)'
;YRGEPRLKPRFPAIKGLYGKPTVVNNVETVCNLPHIVLNGADWFGAIGTPTGKGTRVWCMSGHVNRPGNYELENGTPIRELI
;
A
#
# COMPACT_ATOMS: atom_id res chain seq x y z
N TYR A 1 -27.52 3.64 1.06
CA TYR A 1 -26.66 3.10 -0.03
C TYR A 1 -26.18 1.72 0.38
N ARG A 2 -26.22 0.72 -0.51
CA ARG A 2 -25.56 -0.58 -0.27
C ARG A 2 -24.09 -0.52 -0.74
N GLY A 3 -23.21 -1.29 -0.09
CA GLY A 3 -21.77 -1.36 -0.39
C GLY A 3 -21.42 -2.21 -1.62
N GLU A 4 -22.30 -2.26 -2.61
CA GLU A 4 -22.09 -3.06 -3.82
C GLU A 4 -21.14 -2.31 -4.79
N PRO A 5 -20.16 -2.99 -5.40
CA PRO A 5 -19.30 -2.38 -6.42
C PRO A 5 -20.12 -1.80 -7.58
N ARG A 6 -19.73 -0.61 -8.06
CA ARG A 6 -20.36 0.02 -9.22
C ARG A 6 -19.72 -0.50 -10.52
N LEU A 7 -20.54 -0.71 -11.55
CA LEU A 7 -20.07 -1.05 -12.89
C LEU A 7 -19.26 0.10 -13.51
N LYS A 8 -18.08 -0.22 -14.03
CA LYS A 8 -17.29 0.65 -14.91
C LYS A 8 -18.09 0.86 -16.22
N PRO A 9 -18.04 2.03 -16.88
CA PRO A 9 -16.87 2.91 -17.05
C PRO A 9 -16.83 4.16 -16.16
N ARG A 10 -17.77 4.35 -15.23
CA ARG A 10 -17.71 5.51 -14.30
C ARG A 10 -16.68 5.24 -13.21
N PHE A 11 -15.41 5.48 -13.51
CA PHE A 11 -14.33 5.37 -12.53
C PHE A 11 -14.52 6.37 -11.38
N PRO A 12 -14.20 6.02 -10.12
CA PRO A 12 -14.30 6.91 -8.98
C PRO A 12 -13.55 8.24 -9.18
N ALA A 13 -12.42 8.19 -9.89
CA ALA A 13 -11.61 9.36 -10.22
C ALA A 13 -12.38 10.42 -11.03
N ILE A 14 -13.42 10.03 -11.79
CA ILE A 14 -14.27 10.93 -12.56
C ILE A 14 -15.58 11.22 -11.81
N LYS A 15 -16.24 10.17 -11.28
CA LYS A 15 -17.52 10.28 -10.56
C LYS A 15 -17.61 9.24 -9.44
N GLY A 16 -17.04 9.57 -8.29
CA GLY A 16 -16.94 8.74 -7.09
C GLY A 16 -17.95 9.11 -5.99
N LEU A 17 -17.43 9.55 -4.86
CA LEU A 17 -18.19 9.86 -3.64
C LEU A 17 -19.09 11.08 -3.88
N TYR A 18 -20.38 10.96 -3.56
CA TYR A 18 -21.40 11.99 -3.80
C TYR A 18 -21.43 12.54 -5.24
N GLY A 19 -20.99 11.73 -6.22
CA GLY A 19 -20.92 12.14 -7.62
C GLY A 19 -19.78 13.11 -7.94
N LYS A 20 -18.81 13.30 -7.02
CA LYS A 20 -17.61 14.10 -7.22
C LYS A 20 -16.41 13.21 -7.55
N PRO A 21 -15.38 13.73 -8.25
CA PRO A 21 -14.10 13.06 -8.41
C PRO A 21 -13.54 12.59 -7.06
N THR A 22 -13.11 11.33 -6.97
CA THR A 22 -12.58 10.75 -5.73
C THR A 22 -11.52 9.69 -6.05
N VAL A 23 -10.36 9.80 -5.42
CA VAL A 23 -9.31 8.78 -5.46
C VAL A 23 -9.31 8.05 -4.13
N VAL A 24 -9.37 6.72 -4.18
CA VAL A 24 -9.30 5.86 -2.98
C VAL A 24 -7.89 5.30 -2.92
N ASN A 25 -7.18 5.61 -1.83
CA ASN A 25 -5.86 5.06 -1.54
C ASN A 25 -5.94 4.22 -0.26
N ASN A 26 -5.10 3.19 -0.17
CA ASN A 26 -4.90 2.47 1.08
C ASN A 26 -4.20 3.39 2.11
N VAL A 27 -4.44 3.16 3.40
CA VAL A 27 -3.78 3.87 4.50
C VAL A 27 -2.25 3.80 4.38
N GLU A 28 -1.68 2.62 4.12
CA GLU A 28 -0.23 2.43 3.95
C GLU A 28 0.34 3.31 2.84
N THR A 29 -0.36 3.40 1.71
CA THR A 29 0.05 4.26 0.59
C THR A 29 0.11 5.73 1.01
N VAL A 30 -0.89 6.21 1.77
CA VAL A 30 -0.92 7.60 2.25
C VAL A 30 0.15 7.84 3.31
N CYS A 31 0.40 6.88 4.20
CA CYS A 31 1.44 6.99 5.23
C CYS A 31 2.86 7.03 4.65
N ASN A 32 3.10 6.47 3.46
CA ASN A 32 4.39 6.60 2.79
C ASN A 32 4.63 7.99 2.20
N LEU A 33 3.57 8.77 1.91
CA LEU A 33 3.69 10.07 1.24
C LEU A 33 4.51 11.10 2.04
N PRO A 34 4.30 11.32 3.35
CA PRO A 34 5.14 12.25 4.11
C PRO A 34 6.63 11.92 4.03
N HIS A 35 7.01 10.64 4.13
CA HIS A 35 8.41 10.23 4.03
C HIS A 35 8.99 10.47 2.64
N ILE A 36 8.22 10.18 1.58
CA ILE A 36 8.62 10.45 0.20
C ILE A 36 8.77 11.95 -0.06
N VAL A 37 7.86 12.78 0.45
CA VAL A 37 7.90 14.24 0.27
C VAL A 37 9.09 14.86 1.02
N LEU A 38 9.41 14.37 2.21
CA LEU A 38 10.50 14.90 3.03
C LEU A 38 11.89 14.44 2.55
N ASN A 39 12.03 13.18 2.14
CA ASN A 39 13.33 12.58 1.80
C ASN A 39 13.58 12.49 0.28
N GLY A 40 12.55 12.69 -0.54
CA GLY A 40 12.61 12.59 -2.00
C GLY A 40 12.27 11.20 -2.53
N ALA A 41 11.89 11.15 -3.82
CA ALA A 41 11.53 9.91 -4.51
C ALA A 41 12.72 8.96 -4.69
N ASP A 42 13.93 9.49 -4.90
CA ASP A 42 15.15 8.69 -5.06
C ASP A 42 15.51 7.94 -3.77
N TRP A 43 15.28 8.56 -2.60
CA TRP A 43 15.47 7.90 -1.30
C TRP A 43 14.53 6.71 -1.15
N PHE A 44 13.23 6.89 -1.39
CA PHE A 44 12.26 5.80 -1.31
C PHE A 44 12.51 4.74 -2.40
N GLY A 45 12.99 5.18 -3.57
CA GLY A 45 13.37 4.35 -4.71
C GLY A 45 14.67 3.56 -4.51
N ALA A 46 15.50 3.92 -3.53
CA ALA A 46 16.70 3.17 -3.16
C ALA A 46 16.39 1.94 -2.30
N ILE A 47 15.19 1.87 -1.71
CA ILE A 47 14.73 0.78 -0.83
C ILE A 47 13.95 -0.25 -1.66
N GLY A 48 14.16 -1.54 -1.39
CA GLY A 48 13.48 -2.63 -2.08
C GLY A 48 14.02 -2.93 -3.48
N THR A 49 13.21 -3.61 -4.29
CA THR A 49 13.62 -4.11 -5.62
C THR A 49 13.47 -3.06 -6.72
N PRO A 50 14.08 -3.23 -7.91
CA PRO A 50 13.91 -2.30 -9.03
C PRO A 50 12.45 -2.03 -9.45
N THR A 51 11.57 -3.03 -9.34
CA THR A 51 10.14 -2.93 -9.70
C THR A 51 9.22 -2.71 -8.50
N GLY A 52 9.68 -3.03 -7.30
CA GLY A 52 8.95 -2.85 -6.04
C GLY A 52 9.73 -1.96 -5.10
N LYS A 53 9.52 -0.64 -5.21
CA LYS A 53 10.20 0.38 -4.40
C LYS A 53 9.59 0.52 -3.01
N GLY A 54 10.44 0.88 -2.05
CA GLY A 54 10.06 1.23 -0.69
C GLY A 54 9.88 0.03 0.24
N THR A 55 9.23 0.30 1.38
CA THR A 55 8.87 -0.69 2.39
C THR A 55 7.42 -1.11 2.27
N ARG A 56 7.10 -2.24 2.90
CA ARG A 56 5.75 -2.76 3.07
C ARG A 56 5.58 -3.37 4.46
N VAL A 57 4.39 -3.20 5.03
CA VAL A 57 3.98 -3.86 6.26
C VAL A 57 3.37 -5.22 5.94
N TRP A 58 4.01 -6.28 6.43
CA TRP A 58 3.58 -7.66 6.31
C TRP A 58 2.88 -8.12 7.59
N CYS A 59 1.62 -8.54 7.48
CA CYS A 59 0.83 -9.03 8.61
C CYS A 59 0.94 -10.55 8.72
N MET A 60 1.85 -11.04 9.57
CA MET A 60 2.05 -12.47 9.82
C MET A 60 1.02 -13.01 10.80
N SER A 61 0.26 -14.01 10.36
CA SER A 61 -0.78 -14.68 11.14
C SER A 61 -0.86 -16.16 10.77
N GLY A 62 -1.66 -16.95 11.52
CA GLY A 62 -1.78 -18.40 11.33
C GLY A 62 -0.77 -19.20 12.15
N HIS A 63 -0.30 -20.32 11.61
CA HIS A 63 0.65 -21.23 12.27
C HIS A 63 2.08 -20.71 12.20
N VAL A 64 2.35 -19.63 12.94
CA VAL A 64 3.68 -19.02 13.05
C VAL A 64 4.03 -18.85 14.52
N ASN A 65 5.31 -19.01 14.87
CA ASN A 65 5.76 -18.89 16.26
C ASN A 65 5.69 -17.44 16.78
N ARG A 66 5.77 -16.45 15.89
CA ARG A 66 5.82 -15.01 16.22
C ARG A 66 4.85 -14.20 15.34
N PRO A 67 3.53 -14.26 15.59
CA PRO A 67 2.56 -13.47 14.83
C PRO A 67 2.77 -11.97 15.09
N GLY A 68 2.45 -11.14 14.10
CA GLY A 68 2.63 -9.69 14.21
C GLY A 68 2.72 -8.98 12.86
N ASN A 69 2.87 -7.65 12.92
CA ASN A 69 3.08 -6.81 11.75
C ASN A 69 4.57 -6.46 11.66
N TYR A 70 5.16 -6.71 10.50
CA TYR A 70 6.58 -6.52 10.25
C TYR A 70 6.75 -5.57 9.06
N GLU A 71 7.40 -4.44 9.26
CA GLU A 71 7.79 -3.58 8.15
C GLU A 71 9.11 -4.09 7.56
N LEU A 72 9.11 -4.36 6.26
CA LEU A 72 10.26 -4.87 5.53
C LEU A 72 10.39 -4.19 4.18
N GLU A 73 11.58 -4.29 3.59
CA GLU A 73 11.79 -3.84 2.22
C GLU A 73 10.94 -4.66 1.24
N ASN A 74 10.40 -4.00 0.22
CA ASN A 74 9.59 -4.69 -0.75
C ASN A 74 10.47 -5.58 -1.64
N GLY A 75 10.27 -6.89 -1.52
CA GLY A 75 11.10 -7.91 -2.16
C GLY A 75 11.85 -8.81 -1.17
N THR A 76 11.79 -8.54 0.14
CA THR A 76 12.30 -9.45 1.16
C THR A 76 11.69 -10.85 0.99
N PRO A 77 12.52 -11.92 0.88
CA PRO A 77 12.04 -13.29 0.79
C PRO A 77 11.15 -13.67 1.98
N ILE A 78 10.03 -14.34 1.70
CA ILE A 78 9.08 -14.77 2.75
C ILE A 78 9.73 -15.72 3.78
N ARG A 79 10.82 -16.40 3.41
CA ARG A 79 11.61 -17.25 4.33
C ARG A 79 12.26 -16.46 5.46
N GLU A 80 12.43 -15.14 5.34
CA GLU A 80 12.94 -14.31 6.43
C GLU A 80 11.86 -13.99 7.48
N LEU A 81 10.58 -14.20 7.14
CA LEU A 81 9.42 -13.96 8.00
C LEU A 81 8.91 -15.22 8.73
N ILE A 82 9.37 -16.42 8.34
CA ILE A 82 8.86 -17.73 8.80
C ILE A 82 9.95 -18.48 9.57
#